data_AF-K1SCE9-F1
#
_entry.id   AF-K1SCE9-F1
#
_cell.length_a   1.000
_cell.length_b   1.000
_cell.length_c   1.000
_cell.angle_alpha   90.00
_cell.angle_beta   90.00
_cell.angle_gamma   90.00
#
_symmetry.space_group_name_H-M   'P 1'
#
loop_
_entity.id
_entity.type
_entity.pdbx_description
1 polymer ?
#
loop_
_entity_poly.entity_id
_entity_poly.type
_entity_poly.pdbx_seq_one_letter_code
_entity_poly.pdbx_strand_id
1 'polypeptide(L)' 'MEKNGKTFIKGLVIGATMTVPGVSGGSMAMVLGIYDRLLKHVSEITKYPKESLTFLLWFAAGAGSG' A
#
# COMPACT_ATOMS: atom_id res chain seq x y z
N MET A 1 -11.39 -7.58 -10.52
CA MET A 1 -11.65 -7.76 -9.08
C MET A 1 -10.38 -8.25 -8.41
N GLU A 2 -9.58 -7.33 -7.90
CA GLU A 2 -8.39 -7.67 -7.11
C GLU A 2 -8.84 -8.40 -5.84
N LYS A 3 -8.28 -9.58 -5.57
CA LYS A 3 -8.57 -10.31 -4.33
C LYS A 3 -7.97 -9.50 -3.18
N ASN A 4 -8.82 -8.83 -2.40
CA ASN A 4 -8.50 -8.00 -1.23
C ASN A 4 -7.34 -8.55 -0.36
N GLY A 5 -7.20 -9.88 -0.25
CA GLY A 5 -6.09 -10.51 0.48
C GLY A 5 -4.69 -10.20 -0.04
N LYS A 6 -4.47 -10.04 -1.35
CA LYS A 6 -3.12 -9.68 -1.88
C LYS A 6 -2.74 -8.23 -1.54
N THR A 7 -3.71 -7.34 -1.44
CA THR A 7 -3.49 -5.93 -1.06
C THR A 7 -3.23 -5.81 0.43
N PHE A 8 -3.99 -6.54 1.24
CA PHE A 8 -3.80 -6.58 2.70
C PHE A 8 -2.39 -7.08 3.08
N ILE A 9 -1.91 -8.18 2.48
CA ILE A 9 -0.55 -8.69 2.74
C ILE A 9 0.52 -7.66 2.38
N LYS A 10 0.37 -6.95 1.26
CA LYS A 10 1.33 -5.89 0.87
C LYS A 10 1.29 -4.70 1.82
N GLY A 11 0.10 -4.34 2.31
CA GLY A 11 -0.06 -3.35 3.37
C GLY A 11 0.69 -3.78 4.62
N LEU A 12 0.48 -5.02 5.06
CA LEU A 12 1.12 -5.59 6.26
C LEU A 12 2.65 -5.57 6.17
N VAL A 13 3.21 -5.96 5.02
CA VAL A 13 4.67 -5.90 4.81
C VAL A 13 5.19 -4.46 4.90
N ILE A 14 4.44 -3.47 4.44
CA ILE A 14 4.85 -2.06 4.59
C ILE A 14 4.70 -1.56 6.01
N GLY A 15 3.63 -1.94 6.70
CA GLY A 15 3.45 -1.68 8.13
C GLY A 15 4.66 -2.13 8.93
N ALA A 16 5.08 -3.38 8.71
CA ALA A 16 6.27 -3.94 9.34
C ALA A 16 7.55 -3.16 9.01
N THR A 17 7.65 -2.52 7.84
CA THR A 17 8.79 -1.65 7.52
C THR A 17 8.75 -0.30 8.25
N MET A 18 7.57 0.20 8.63
CA MET A 18 7.42 1.42 9.44
C MET A 18 7.84 1.20 10.89
N THR A 19 7.89 -0.04 11.37
CA THR A 19 8.43 -0.40 12.70
C THR A 19 9.95 -0.22 12.80
N VAL A 20 10.66 -0.21 11.66
CA VAL A 20 12.13 -0.10 11.65
C VAL A 20 12.54 1.39 11.76
N PRO A 21 13.20 1.82 12.85
CA PRO A 21 13.61 3.20 13.02
C PRO A 21 14.68 3.60 11.98
N GLY A 22 14.50 4.74 11.34
CA GLY A 22 15.42 5.25 10.30
C GLY A 22 15.11 4.77 8.87
N VAL A 23 14.03 4.01 8.65
CA VAL A 23 13.61 3.52 7.34
C VAL A 23 12.45 4.37 6.79
N SER A 24 12.60 4.87 5.55
CA SER A 24 11.54 5.57 4.82
C SER A 24 10.56 4.56 4.21
N GLY A 25 9.28 4.64 4.57
CA GLY A 25 8.23 3.77 4.03
C GLY A 25 8.10 3.83 2.50
N GLY A 26 8.40 4.97 1.89
CA GLY A 26 8.44 5.11 0.42
C GLY A 26 9.60 4.34 -0.23
N SER A 27 10.78 4.37 0.40
CA SER A 27 11.94 3.61 -0.08
C SER A 27 11.72 2.10 0.04
N MET A 28 11.12 1.64 1.13
CA MET A 28 10.78 0.23 1.30
C MET A 28 9.69 -0.23 0.34
N ALA A 29 8.67 0.59 0.08
CA ALA A 29 7.69 0.30 -0.95
C ALA A 29 8.34 0.07 -2.33
N MET A 30 9.42 0.81 -2.63
CA MET A 30 10.17 0.68 -3.88
C MET A 30 10.97 -0.61 -3.92
N VAL A 31 11.70 -0.93 -2.85
CA VAL A 31 12.46 -2.18 -2.69
C VAL A 31 11.55 -3.42 -2.76
N LEU A 32 10.36 -3.35 -2.16
CA LEU A 32 9.36 -4.42 -2.16
C LEU A 32 8.59 -4.52 -3.49
N GLY A 33 8.87 -3.64 -4.45
CA GLY A 33 8.23 -3.64 -5.78
C GLY A 33 6.75 -3.31 -5.78
N ILE A 34 6.23 -2.71 -4.70
CA ILE A 34 4.83 -2.32 -4.59
C ILE A 34 4.59 -0.82 -4.83
N TYR A 35 5.66 -0.01 -4.85
CA TYR A 35 5.63 1.43 -5.03
C TYR A 35 4.87 1.83 -6.30
N ASP A 36 5.15 1.17 -7.42
CA ASP A 36 4.51 1.45 -8.71
C ASP A 36 2.98 1.30 -8.64
N ARG A 37 2.49 0.26 -7.93
CA ARG A 37 1.05 0.06 -7.71
C ARG A 37 0.43 1.12 -6.81
N LEU A 38 1.13 1.49 -5.74
CA LEU A 38 0.71 2.58 -4.85
C LEU A 38 0.60 3.89 -5.62
N LEU A 39 1.63 4.23 -6.39
CA LEU A 39 1.67 5.44 -7.19
C LEU A 39 0.57 5.45 -8.24
N LYS A 40 0.32 4.31 -8.89
CA LYS A 40 -0.78 4.16 -9.85
C LYS A 40 -2.13 4.45 -9.20
N HIS A 41 -2.44 3.83 -8.07
CA HIS A 41 -3.73 4.04 -7.41
C HIS A 41 -3.88 5.46 -6.84
N VAL A 42 -2.77 6.06 -6.37
CA VAL A 42 -2.76 7.47 -5.95
C VAL A 42 -2.98 8.40 -7.15
N SER A 43 -2.34 8.13 -8.29
CA SER A 43 -2.49 8.94 -9.51
C SER A 43 -3.87 8.78 -10.14
N GLU A 44 -4.50 7.62 -9.99
CA GLU A 44 -5.84 7.32 -10.50
C GLU A 44 -6.95 7.71 -9.52
N ILE A 45 -6.64 8.28 -8.35
CA ILE A 45 -7.64 8.60 -7.31
C ILE A 45 -8.72 9.58 -7.81
N THR A 46 -8.38 10.44 -8.76
CA THR A 46 -9.32 11.40 -9.37
C THR A 46 -10.18 10.76 -10.46
N LYS A 47 -9.69 9.67 -11.08
CA LYS A 47 -10.30 9.02 -12.24
C LYS A 47 -11.14 7.79 -11.84
N TYR A 48 -10.65 7.04 -10.85
CA TYR A 48 -11.26 5.84 -10.27
C TYR A 48 -11.24 5.92 -8.74
N PRO A 49 -11.95 6.88 -8.13
CA PRO A 49 -11.88 7.10 -6.69
C PRO A 49 -12.31 5.88 -5.89
N LYS A 50 -13.31 5.11 -6.34
CA LYS A 50 -13.79 3.94 -5.60
C LYS A 50 -12.75 2.82 -5.56
N GLU A 51 -12.18 2.43 -6.70
CA GLU A 51 -11.11 1.43 -6.75
C GLU A 51 -9.83 1.89 -6.04
N SER A 52 -9.39 3.12 -6.28
CA SER A 52 -8.21 3.68 -5.62
C SER A 52 -8.39 3.75 -4.10
N LEU A 53 -9.54 4.22 -3.62
CA LEU A 53 -9.78 4.36 -2.18
C LEU A 53 -9.98 3.02 -1.50
N THR A 54 -10.63 2.04 -2.15
CA THR A 54 -10.73 0.67 -1.60
C THR A 54 -9.36 0.01 -1.51
N PHE A 55 -8.49 0.17 -2.51
CA PHE A 55 -7.10 -0.29 -2.44
C PHE A 55 -6.34 0.40 -1.30
N LEU A 56 -6.42 1.74 -1.22
CA LEU A 56 -5.72 2.52 -0.20
C LEU A 56 -6.19 2.16 1.22
N LEU A 57 -7.49 1.94 1.41
CA LEU A 57 -8.07 1.52 2.69
C LEU A 57 -7.57 0.14 3.11
N TRP A 58 -7.59 -0.86 2.21
CA TRP A 58 -7.04 -2.18 2.50
C TRP A 58 -5.53 -2.15 2.75
N PHE A 59 -4.81 -1.31 2.00
CA PHE A 59 -3.39 -1.10 2.18
C PHE A 59 -3.07 -0.45 3.53
N ALA A 60 -3.78 0.62 3.90
CA ALA A 60 -3.62 1.30 5.18
C ALA A 60 -4.04 0.43 6.37
N ALA A 61 -5.10 -0.36 6.23
CA ALA A 61 -5.50 -1.34 7.24
C ALA A 61 -4.42 -2.43 7.45
N GLY A 62 -3.82 -2.91 6.36
CA GLY A 62 -2.65 -3.80 6.43
C GLY A 62 -1.46 -3.11 7.08
N ALA A 63 -1.11 -1.90 6.64
CA ALA A 63 0.04 -1.16 7.16
C ALA A 63 -0.10 -0.75 8.63
N GLY A 64 -1.32 -0.46 9.10
CA GLY A 64 -1.57 -0.17 10.52
C GLY A 64 -1.62 -1.40 11.42
N SER A 65 -1.73 -2.61 10.84
CA SER A 65 -1.74 -3.88 11.59
C SER A 65 -0.41 -4.64 11.55
N GLY A 66 0.54 -4.19 10.71
CA GLY A 66 1.86 -4.77 10.52
C GLY A 66 2.95 -4.06 11.31
#